data_AF-A0A7V1F7C7-F1
#
_entry.id   AF-A0A7V1F7C7-F1
#
_cell.length_a   1.000
_cell.length_b   1.000
_cell.length_c   1.000
_cell.angle_alpha   90.00
_cell.angle_beta   90.00
_cell.angle_gamma   90.00
#
_symmetry.space_group_name_H-M   'P 1'
#
loop_
_entity.id
_entity.type
_entity.pdbx_description
1 polymer ?
#
loop_
_entity_poly.entity_id
_entity_poly.type
_entity_poly.pdbx_seq_one_letter_code
_entity_poly.pdbx_strand_id
1 'polypeptide(L)'
;MKNVLSITEARKKLPGIIKSLKDSPDNVYRITVHDEIVAEIKSPSVVRPGEAAARLIELRKKVGSKRKGHRIPVSENIKKHLYVAEDSD
;
A
#
# COMPACT_ATOMS: atom_id res chain seq x y z
N MET A 1 -22.56 15.10 -10.51
CA MET A 1 -22.38 16.24 -11.46
C MET A 1 -20.93 16.69 -11.43
N LYS A 2 -20.36 17.19 -12.53
CA LYS A 2 -18.94 17.64 -12.57
C LYS A 2 -18.87 19.12 -12.22
N ASN A 3 -18.29 19.45 -11.07
CA ASN A 3 -18.19 20.84 -10.59
C ASN A 3 -16.74 21.32 -10.75
N VAL A 4 -16.50 22.28 -11.63
CA VAL A 4 -15.17 22.89 -11.82
C VAL A 4 -15.09 24.17 -10.99
N LEU A 5 -14.03 24.31 -10.18
CA LEU A 5 -13.83 25.42 -9.26
C LEU A 5 -12.41 25.95 -9.40
N SER A 6 -12.22 27.26 -9.38
CA SER A 6 -10.88 27.84 -9.23
C SER A 6 -10.31 27.56 -7.85
N ILE A 7 -8.97 27.56 -7.71
CA ILE A 7 -8.31 27.36 -6.41
C ILE A 7 -8.78 28.34 -5.33
N THR A 8 -9.06 29.59 -5.71
CA THR A 8 -9.56 30.62 -4.81
C THR A 8 -10.95 30.28 -4.28
N GLU A 9 -11.85 29.84 -5.16
CA GLU A 9 -13.20 29.43 -4.75
C GLU A 9 -13.21 28.13 -3.96
N ALA A 10 -12.36 27.16 -4.35
CA ALA A 10 -12.18 25.91 -3.64
C ALA A 10 -11.75 26.15 -2.19
N ARG A 11 -10.84 27.09 -1.93
CA ARG A 11 -10.42 27.48 -0.57
C ARG A 11 -11.55 28.11 0.24
N LYS A 12 -12.35 29.00 -0.36
CA LYS A 12 -13.48 29.65 0.32
C LYS A 12 -14.60 28.67 0.66
N LYS A 13 -14.91 27.74 -0.25
CA LYS A 13 -16.05 26.82 -0.14
C LYS A 13 -15.66 25.44 0.40
N LEU A 14 -14.42 25.23 0.80
CA LEU A 14 -13.87 23.94 1.24
C LEU A 14 -14.74 23.23 2.31
N PRO A 15 -15.18 23.91 3.38
CA PRO A 15 -16.05 23.26 4.38
C PRO A 15 -17.40 22.81 3.80
N GLY A 16 -17.97 23.59 2.88
CA GLY A 16 -19.23 23.26 2.20
C GLY A 16 -19.06 22.11 1.21
N ILE A 17 -17.95 22.09 0.47
CA ILE A 17 -17.59 21.00 -0.45
C ILE A 17 -17.49 19.68 0.32
N ILE A 18 -16.79 19.67 1.46
CA ILE A 18 -16.67 18.47 2.30
C ILE A 18 -18.04 17.99 2.80
N LYS A 19 -18.92 18.88 3.26
CA LYS A 19 -20.28 18.51 3.67
C LYS A 19 -21.07 17.89 2.51
N SER A 20 -21.04 18.53 1.34
CA SER A 20 -21.74 18.03 0.15
C SER A 20 -21.24 16.66 -0.33
N LEU A 21 -19.93 16.38 -0.18
CA LEU A 21 -19.35 15.07 -0.50
C LEU A 21 -19.77 13.98 0.50
N LYS A 22 -20.04 14.36 1.75
CA LYS A 22 -20.59 13.44 2.75
C LYS A 22 -22.04 13.07 2.45
N ASP A 23 -22.85 14.06 2.04
CA ASP A 23 -24.27 13.85 1.72
C ASP A 23 -24.47 13.22 0.34
N SER A 24 -23.55 13.46 -0.60
CA SER A 24 -23.61 12.97 -1.98
C SER A 24 -22.23 12.49 -2.45
N PRO A 25 -21.89 11.21 -2.19
CA PRO A 25 -20.54 10.68 -2.43
C PRO A 25 -20.17 10.54 -3.91
N ASP A 26 -21.14 10.60 -4.82
CA ASP A 26 -20.91 10.51 -6.26
C ASP A 26 -20.45 11.84 -6.89
N ASN A 27 -20.38 12.92 -6.09
CA ASN A 27 -19.92 14.21 -6.58
C ASN A 27 -18.39 14.25 -6.71
N VAL A 28 -17.93 14.88 -7.79
CA VAL A 28 -16.51 15.10 -8.04
C VAL A 28 -16.30 16.59 -8.35
N TYR A 29 -15.42 17.21 -7.57
CA TYR A 29 -15.04 18.60 -7.72
C TYR A 29 -13.65 18.66 -8.35
N ARG A 30 -13.51 19.39 -9.45
CA ARG A 30 -12.24 19.63 -10.13
C ARG A 30 -11.73 21.01 -9.75
N ILE A 31 -10.47 21.08 -9.35
CA ILE A 31 -9.83 22.34 -8.99
C ILE A 31 -8.98 22.81 -10.16
N THR A 32 -9.18 24.05 -10.58
CA THR A 32 -8.39 24.72 -11.59
C THR A 32 -7.46 25.78 -11.00
N VAL A 33 -6.27 25.88 -11.57
CA VAL A 33 -5.29 26.96 -11.32
C VAL A 33 -4.87 27.48 -12.69
N HIS A 34 -5.00 28.78 -12.93
CA HIS A 34 -4.73 29.37 -14.26
C HIS A 34 -5.46 28.63 -15.40
N ASP A 35 -6.74 28.30 -15.19
CA ASP A 35 -7.61 27.56 -16.12
C ASP A 35 -7.18 26.13 -16.47
N GLU A 36 -6.15 25.60 -15.80
CA GLU A 36 -5.72 24.21 -15.90
C GLU A 36 -6.25 23.37 -14.75
N ILE A 37 -6.72 22.16 -15.02
CA ILE A 37 -7.20 21.23 -13.99
C ILE A 37 -5.99 20.59 -13.31
N VAL A 38 -5.78 20.91 -12.04
CA VAL A 38 -4.62 20.43 -11.27
C VAL A 38 -4.98 19.32 -10.29
N ALA A 39 -6.23 19.28 -9.81
CA ALA A 39 -6.64 18.32 -8.79
C ALA A 39 -8.13 17.97 -8.88
N GLU A 40 -8.49 16.84 -8.26
CA GLU A 40 -9.86 16.40 -8.08
C GLU A 40 -10.12 16.07 -6.60
N ILE A 41 -11.22 16.59 -6.05
CA ILE A 41 -11.76 16.21 -4.74
C ILE A 41 -12.95 15.30 -4.97
N LYS A 42 -12.89 14.10 -4.38
CA LYS A 42 -13.95 13.09 -4.42
C LYS A 42 -14.11 12.44 -3.05
N SER A 43 -15.24 11.81 -2.82
CA SER A 43 -15.45 11.06 -1.58
C SER A 43 -14.49 9.88 -1.49
N PRO A 44 -14.03 9.54 -0.27
CA PRO A 44 -13.19 8.37 -0.08
C PRO A 44 -13.93 7.11 -0.50
N SER A 45 -13.21 6.16 -1.10
CA SER A 45 -13.78 4.87 -1.45
C SER A 45 -14.23 4.14 -0.18
N VAL A 46 -15.46 3.63 -0.17
CA VAL A 46 -15.95 2.78 0.92
C VAL A 46 -15.20 1.45 0.87
N VAL A 47 -14.30 1.24 1.83
CA VAL A 47 -13.53 0.01 1.99
C VAL A 47 -14.32 -0.94 2.88
N ARG A 48 -14.42 -2.21 2.50
CA ARG A 48 -15.12 -3.19 3.34
C ARG A 48 -14.29 -3.49 4.60
N PRO A 49 -14.93 -3.71 5.77
CA PRO A 49 -14.20 -4.15 6.95
C PRO A 49 -13.45 -5.44 6.64
N GLY A 50 -12.18 -5.52 7.05
CA GLY A 50 -11.31 -6.66 6.77
C GLY A 50 -10.62 -6.69 5.39
N GLU A 51 -10.93 -5.75 4.49
CA GLU A 51 -10.30 -5.71 3.16
C GLU A 51 -8.79 -5.45 3.24
N ALA A 52 -8.35 -4.59 4.17
CA ALA A 52 -6.93 -4.36 4.43
C ALA A 52 -6.22 -5.65 4.89
N ALA A 53 -6.84 -6.41 5.79
CA ALA A 53 -6.29 -7.68 6.27
C ALA A 53 -6.24 -8.73 5.14
N ALA A 54 -7.26 -8.80 4.30
CA ALA A 54 -7.30 -9.67 3.13
C ALA A 54 -6.16 -9.35 2.14
N ARG A 55 -5.95 -8.05 1.83
CA ARG A 55 -4.83 -7.59 0.99
C ARG A 55 -3.48 -7.95 1.59
N LEU A 56 -3.30 -7.83 2.91
CA LEU A 56 -2.07 -8.23 3.59
C LEU A 56 -1.80 -9.74 3.50
N ILE A 57 -2.84 -10.57 3.64
CA ILE A 57 -2.72 -12.03 3.47
C ILE A 57 -2.33 -12.37 2.03
N GLU A 58 -2.97 -11.76 1.04
CA GLU A 58 -2.60 -11.93 -0.36
C GLU A 58 -1.17 -11.50 -0.65
N LEU A 59 -0.75 -10.36 -0.10
CA LEU A 59 0.60 -9.85 -0.25
C LEU A 59 1.61 -10.79 0.40
N ARG A 60 1.32 -11.35 1.59
CA ARG A 60 2.12 -12.41 2.21
C ARG A 60 2.24 -13.65 1.31
N LYS A 61 1.16 -14.08 0.67
CA LYS A 61 1.17 -15.21 -0.28
C LYS A 61 2.03 -14.90 -1.51
N LYS A 62 1.91 -13.70 -2.08
CA LYS A 62 2.66 -13.25 -3.27
C LYS A 62 4.14 -13.04 -3.00
N VAL A 63 4.48 -12.42 -1.86
CA VAL A 63 5.87 -12.17 -1.46
C VAL A 63 6.58 -13.47 -1.11
N GLY A 64 5.82 -14.51 -0.73
CA GLY A 64 6.30 -15.88 -0.66
C GLY A 64 7.37 -16.05 0.42
N SER A 65 7.09 -16.90 1.40
CA SER A 65 8.08 -17.37 2.36
C SER A 65 9.12 -18.28 1.68
N LYS A 66 9.94 -17.74 0.77
CA LYS A 66 11.22 -18.35 0.40
C LYS A 66 12.18 -18.10 1.55
N ARG A 67 12.04 -18.91 2.60
CA ARG A 67 13.01 -19.25 3.66
C ARG A 67 12.22 -19.83 4.84
N LYS A 68 11.62 -21.01 4.65
CA LYS A 68 11.80 -22.01 5.70
C LYS A 68 13.27 -22.34 5.62
N GLY A 69 14.08 -21.65 6.42
CA GLY A 69 15.52 -21.88 6.48
C GLY A 69 15.72 -23.38 6.55
N HIS A 70 16.35 -23.93 5.52
CA HIS A 70 16.84 -25.30 5.60
C HIS A 70 17.79 -25.26 6.79
N ARG A 71 17.41 -25.91 7.90
CA ARG A 71 18.32 -26.07 9.03
C ARG A 71 19.48 -26.85 8.45
N ILE A 72 20.59 -26.17 8.17
CA ILE A 72 21.81 -26.84 7.78
C ILE A 72 22.19 -27.69 8.99
N PRO A 73 22.18 -29.02 8.90
CA PRO A 73 22.53 -29.87 10.02
C PRO A 73 24.04 -29.70 10.27
N VAL A 74 24.38 -28.80 11.20
CA VAL A 74 25.76 -28.51 11.59
C VAL A 74 26.47 -29.78 12.04
N SER A 75 25.75 -30.68 12.73
CA SER A 75 26.24 -31.99 13.17
C SER A 75 26.63 -32.92 12.02
N GLU A 76 25.97 -32.85 10.86
CA GLU A 76 26.28 -33.70 9.71
C GLU A 76 27.54 -33.24 8.95
N ASN A 77 27.83 -31.93 8.96
CA ASN A 77 28.99 -31.37 8.25
C ASN A 77 30.27 -31.26 9.09
N ILE A 78 30.19 -31.50 10.41
CA ILE A 78 31.33 -31.30 11.32
C ILE A 78 32.44 -32.33 11.10
N LYS A 79 32.11 -33.58 10.74
CA LYS A 79 33.10 -34.64 10.47
C LYS A 79 34.08 -34.27 9.35
N LYS A 80 33.63 -33.55 8.33
CA LYS A 80 34.48 -33.09 7.21
C LYS A 80 35.53 -32.07 7.63
N HIS A 81 35.36 -31.41 8.77
CA HIS A 81 36.31 -30.42 9.27
C HIS A 81 37.17 -30.94 10.42
N LEU A 82 36.74 -32.00 11.11
CA LEU A 82 37.47 -32.59 12.24
C LEU A 82 38.52 -33.63 11.82
N TYR A 83 38.29 -34.42 10.76
CA TYR A 83 39.14 -35.56 10.42
C TYR A 83 40.05 -35.37 9.19
N VAL A 84 40.01 -34.21 8.53
CA VAL A 84 40.91 -33.93 7.38
C VAL A 84 42.36 -33.69 7.84
N ALA A 85 42.59 -33.45 9.13
CA ALA A 85 43.92 -33.22 9.69
C ALA A 85 44.68 -34.50 10.10
N GLU A 86 44.07 -35.70 10.02
CA GLU A 86 44.70 -36.94 10.50
C GLU A 86 45.31 -37.82 9.40
N ASP A 87 45.00 -37.59 8.12
CA ASP A 87 45.56 -38.37 6.99
C ASP A 87 46.64 -37.62 6.19
N SER A 88 47.35 -36.69 6.83
CA SER A 88 48.49 -35.99 6.24
C SER A 88 49.80 -36.38 6.94
N ASP A 89 50.22 -37.64 6.78
CA ASP A 89 51.63 -38.08 6.87
C ASP A 89 51.80 -39.47 6.24
#